data_AF-A0A1H4FK82-F1
#
_entry.id   AF-A0A1H4FK82-F1
#
_cell.length_a   1.000
_cell.length_b   1.000
_cell.length_c   1.000
_cell.angle_alpha   90.00
_cell.angle_beta   90.00
_cell.angle_gamma   90.00
#
_symmetry.space_group_name_H-M   'P 1'
#
loop_
_entity.id
_entity.type
_entity.pdbx_description
1 polymer ?
#
loop_
_entity_poly.entity_id
_entity_poly.type
_entity_poly.pdbx_seq_one_letter_code
_entity_poly.pdbx_strand_id
1 'polypeptide(L)' 'MKIYSLVESVKANGIDPLKYLTYLLDNRPSADMSDDDFERLAPWSNETRKACEL' A
#
# COMPACT_ATOMS: atom_id res chain seq x y z
N MET A 1 8.75 -7.43 18.28
CA MET A 1 8.48 -6.83 16.95
C MET A 1 7.03 -7.11 16.63
N LYS A 2 6.19 -6.08 16.45
CA LYS A 2 4.80 -6.28 15.99
C LYS A 2 4.83 -6.26 14.47
N ILE A 3 4.49 -7.38 13.84
CA ILE A 3 4.26 -7.44 12.39
C ILE A 3 2.81 -7.01 12.18
N TYR A 4 2.60 -5.82 11.64
CA TYR A 4 1.28 -5.35 11.27
C TYR A 4 0.92 -5.89 9.89
N SER A 5 -0.35 -6.22 9.69
CA SER A 5 -0.86 -6.44 8.34
C SER A 5 -0.79 -5.14 7.55
N LEU A 6 -0.77 -5.21 6.22
CA LEU A 6 -0.82 -4.03 5.36
C LEU A 6 -2.01 -3.12 5.70
N VAL A 7 -3.16 -3.72 6.04
CA VAL A 7 -4.38 -3.02 6.46
C VAL A 7 -4.16 -2.25 7.77
N GLU A 8 -3.49 -2.82 8.76
CA GLU A 8 -3.21 -2.10 10.01
C GLU A 8 -2.16 -0.99 9.81
N SER A 9 -1.18 -1.21 8.93
CA SER A 9 -0.19 -0.19 8.56
C SER A 9 -0.80 1.02 7.85
N VAL A 10 -1.75 0.83 6.92
CA VAL A 10 -2.42 1.96 6.25
C VAL A 10 -3.33 2.74 7.19
N LYS A 11 -4.04 2.06 8.10
CA LYS A 11 -4.83 2.71 9.15
C LYS A 11 -3.95 3.59 10.03
N ALA A 12 -2.77 3.08 10.44
CA ALA A 12 -1.82 3.84 11.25
C ALA A 12 -1.27 5.07 10.51
N ASN A 13 -1.24 5.04 9.17
CA ASN A 13 -0.83 6.17 8.32
C ASN A 13 -2.01 7.11 7.97
N GLY A 14 -3.20 6.90 8.52
CA GLY A 14 -4.38 7.73 8.22
C GLY A 14 -4.98 7.52 6.83
N ILE A 15 -4.64 6.42 6.16
CA ILE A 15 -5.12 6.08 4.82
C ILE A 15 -6.35 5.18 4.94
N ASP A 16 -7.39 5.46 4.13
CA ASP A 16 -8.55 4.57 4.04
C ASP A 16 -8.15 3.19 3.46
N PRO A 17 -8.45 2.08 4.17
CA PRO A 17 -8.04 0.75 3.73
C PRO A 17 -8.61 0.32 2.38
N LEU A 18 -9.82 0.76 2.03
CA LEU A 18 -10.45 0.37 0.76
C LEU A 18 -9.80 1.12 -0.42
N LYS A 19 -9.49 2.40 -0.24
CA LYS A 19 -8.69 3.17 -1.22
C LYS A 19 -7.33 2.52 -1.44
N TYR A 20 -6.65 2.11 -0.37
CA TYR A 20 -5.37 1.41 -0.49
C TYR A 20 -5.48 0.08 -1.25
N LEU A 21 -6.46 -0.76 -0.92
CA LEU A 21 -6.65 -2.04 -1.60
C LEU A 21 -6.96 -1.84 -3.09
N THR A 22 -7.74 -0.82 -3.43
CA THR A 22 -8.03 -0.45 -4.83
C THR A 22 -6.75 -0.06 -5.55
N TYR A 23 -5.99 0.90 -4.98
CA TYR A 23 -4.70 1.32 -5.53
C TYR A 23 -3.72 0.16 -5.69
N LEU A 24 -3.63 -0.72 -4.69
CA LEU A 24 -2.74 -1.87 -4.72
C LEU A 24 -3.11 -2.84 -5.85
N LEU A 25 -4.39 -3.12 -6.04
CA LEU A 25 -4.87 -4.03 -7.09
C LEU A 25 -4.73 -3.42 -8.49
N ASP A 26 -4.96 -2.11 -8.63
CA ASP A 26 -4.79 -1.40 -9.90
C ASP A 26 -3.32 -1.37 -10.36
N ASN A 27 -2.38 -1.30 -9.41
CA ASN A 27 -0.95 -1.14 -9.70
C ASN A 27 -0.15 -2.45 -9.59
N ARG A 28 -0.72 -3.52 -9.03
CA ARG A 28 -0.10 -4.85 -8.93
C ARG A 28 -0.87 -5.87 -9.78
N PRO A 29 -0.67 -5.88 -11.12
CA PRO A 29 -1.41 -6.75 -12.02
C PRO A 29 -1.02 -8.23 -11.92
N SER A 30 0.17 -8.54 -11.40
CA SER A 30 0.65 -9.92 -11.24
C SER A 30 1.32 -10.16 -9.89
N ALA A 31 1.43 -11.43 -9.53
CA ALA A 31 2.16 -11.85 -8.33
C ALA A 31 3.69 -11.76 -8.50
N ASP A 32 4.17 -11.77 -9.75
CA ASP A 32 5.59 -11.84 -10.12
C ASP A 32 6.33 -10.48 -10.05
N MET A 33 5.79 -9.54 -9.29
CA MET A 33 6.40 -8.23 -9.05
C MET A 33 7.57 -8.36 -8.06
N SER A 34 8.67 -7.66 -8.33
CA SER A 34 9.83 -7.64 -7.42
C SER A 34 9.52 -6.94 -6.10
N ASP A 35 10.26 -7.26 -5.04
CA ASP A 35 10.13 -6.58 -3.75
C ASP A 35 10.42 -5.07 -3.86
N ASP A 36 11.38 -4.68 -4.68
CA ASP A 36 11.74 -3.27 -4.92
C ASP A 36 10.61 -2.49 -5.62
N ASP A 37 9.87 -3.14 -6.53
CA ASP A 37 8.69 -2.56 -7.15
C ASP A 37 7.51 -2.50 -6.19
N PHE A 38 7.34 -3.55 -5.37
CA PHE A 38 6.29 -3.60 -4.34
C PHE A 38 6.49 -2.55 -3.26
N GLU A 39 7.74 -2.21 -2.91
CA GLU A 39 8.07 -1.19 -1.91
C GLU A 39 7.44 0.17 -2.26
N ARG A 40 7.28 0.48 -3.56
CA ARG A 40 6.57 1.70 -4.02
C ARG A 40 5.06 1.63 -3.79
N LEU A 41 4.48 0.44 -3.68
CA LEU A 41 3.07 0.20 -3.37
C LEU A 41 2.82 -0.07 -1.88
N ALA A 42 3.88 -0.07 -1.07
CA ALA A 42 3.77 -0.33 0.34
C ALA A 42 3.01 0.80 1.07
N PRO A 43 2.37 0.51 2.21
CA PRO A 43 1.61 1.47 3.02
C PRO A 43 2.39 2.72 3.43
N TRP A 44 3.71 2.60 3.52
CA TRP A 44 4.63 3.64 3.98
C TRP A 44 5.32 4.41 2.84
N SER A 45 5.09 4.03 1.58
CA SER A 45 5.67 4.73 0.44
C SER A 45 5.03 6.10 0.25
N ASN A 46 5.78 7.01 -0.37
CA ASN A 46 5.28 8.35 -0.67
C ASN A 46 4.26 8.31 -1.82
N GLU A 47 4.42 7.37 -2.73
CA GLU A 47 3.54 7.12 -3.87
C GLU A 47 2.15 6.70 -3.40
N THR A 48 2.07 5.73 -2.49
CA THR A 48 0.80 5.27 -1.90
C THR A 48 0.09 6.41 -1.16
N ARG A 49 0.82 7.20 -0.36
CA ARG A 49 0.24 8.35 0.35
C ARG A 49 -0.39 9.34 -0.62
N LYS A 50 0.38 9.79 -1.62
CA LYS A 50 -0.12 10.74 -2.64
C LYS A 50 -1.32 10.18 -3.41
N ALA A 51 -1.29 8.90 -3.77
CA ALA A 51 -2.36 8.27 -4.53
C ALA A 51 -3.66 8.11 -3.73
N CYS A 52 -3.56 7.93 -2.40
CA CYS A 52 -4.72 7.69 -1.53
C CYS A 52 -5.19 8.92 -0.74
N GLU A 53 -4.47 10.05 -0.81
CA GLU A 53 -4.82 11.35 -0.20
C GLU A 53 -6.00 12.06 -0.91
N LEU A 54 -6.21 11.78 -2.21
CA LEU A 54 -7.35 12.25 -3.01
C LEU A 54 -8.58 11.35 -2.77
#